data_AF-A0A559K7A8-F1
#
_entry.id   AF-A0A559K7A8-F1
#
_cell.length_a   1.000
_cell.length_b   1.000
_cell.length_c   1.000
_cell.angle_alpha   90.00
_cell.angle_beta   90.00
_cell.angle_gamma   90.00
#
_symmetry.space_group_name_H-M   'P 1'
#
loop_
_entity.id
_entity.type
_entity.pdbx_description
1 polymer ?
#
loop_
_entity_poly.entity_id
_entity_poly.type
_entity_poly.pdbx_seq_one_letter_code
_entity_poly.pdbx_strand_id
1 'polypeptide(L)'
;MPNTGVTIIKIWEDEHFFEINLEVRSCFCVSDIKFYTDNTELDELRRGLLLISSLSENEYVWRSGKDKKNSTHYVHTRWYLYDKQGHVGIEFILDNKDSPPDKMRSHSCVITELNQLDDFINQLQQFIKGKSSVVKGLLN
;
A
#
# COMPACT_ATOMS: atom_id res chain seq x y z
N MET A 1 -9.96 16.20 0.19
CA MET A 1 -9.42 16.74 -1.08
C MET A 1 -9.81 15.75 -2.15
N PRO A 2 -10.49 16.12 -3.23
CA PRO A 2 -11.11 15.09 -4.06
C PRO A 2 -10.00 14.27 -4.73
N ASN A 3 -10.04 12.95 -4.50
CA ASN A 3 -9.24 11.92 -5.18
C ASN A 3 -7.76 11.73 -4.79
N THR A 4 -7.28 12.13 -3.60
CA THR A 4 -6.04 11.48 -3.09
C THR A 4 -6.45 10.16 -2.47
N GLY A 5 -5.68 9.09 -2.62
CA GLY A 5 -5.96 7.86 -1.89
C GLY A 5 -5.12 6.65 -2.29
N VAL A 6 -5.28 5.57 -1.53
CA VAL A 6 -4.59 4.31 -1.77
C VAL A 6 -5.64 3.22 -1.90
N THR A 7 -5.58 2.49 -3.00
CA THR A 7 -6.50 1.39 -3.30
C THR A 7 -5.73 0.10 -3.56
N ILE A 8 -6.19 -1.00 -2.96
CA ILE A 8 -5.72 -2.36 -3.27
C ILE A 8 -6.90 -3.13 -3.87
N ILE A 9 -6.73 -3.70 -5.06
CA ILE A 9 -7.76 -4.48 -5.76
C ILE A 9 -7.20 -5.86 -6.05
N LYS A 10 -7.90 -6.93 -5.64
CA LYS A 10 -7.58 -8.30 -6.08
C LYS A 10 -8.00 -8.45 -7.54
N ILE A 11 -7.05 -8.79 -8.41
CA ILE A 11 -7.27 -8.98 -9.85
C ILE A 11 -7.54 -10.45 -10.16
N TRP A 12 -6.74 -11.33 -9.57
CA TRP A 12 -6.75 -12.77 -9.84
C TRP A 12 -6.27 -13.55 -8.61
N GLU A 13 -6.66 -14.82 -8.50
CA GLU A 13 -6.38 -15.68 -7.34
C GLU A 13 -6.12 -17.14 -7.75
N ASP A 14 -5.09 -17.74 -7.13
CA ASP A 14 -4.73 -19.16 -7.18
C ASP A 14 -4.88 -19.80 -5.77
N GLU A 15 -4.57 -21.09 -5.62
CA GLU A 15 -4.61 -21.81 -4.33
C GLU A 15 -3.67 -21.21 -3.26
N HIS A 16 -2.59 -20.55 -3.66
CA HIS A 16 -1.54 -20.07 -2.74
C HIS A 16 -1.20 -18.58 -2.87
N PHE A 17 -1.50 -17.96 -4.01
CA PHE A 17 -1.12 -16.59 -4.31
C PHE A 17 -2.26 -15.85 -5.00
N PHE A 18 -2.24 -14.52 -4.94
CA PHE A 18 -3.15 -13.70 -5.71
C PHE A 18 -2.43 -12.49 -6.27
N GLU A 19 -2.93 -12.00 -7.40
CA GLU A 19 -2.45 -10.77 -8.03
C GLU A 19 -3.28 -9.60 -7.50
N ILE A 20 -2.60 -8.55 -7.06
CA ILE A 20 -3.24 -7.29 -6.68
C ILE A 20 -2.80 -6.14 -7.57
N ASN A 21 -3.70 -5.16 -7.75
CA ASN A 21 -3.35 -3.83 -8.19
C ASN A 21 -3.24 -2.92 -6.96
N LEU A 22 -2.08 -2.32 -6.74
CA LEU A 22 -1.89 -1.24 -5.78
C LEU A 22 -1.90 0.09 -6.53
N GLU A 23 -2.96 0.87 -6.36
CA GLU A 23 -3.10 2.22 -6.90
C GLU A 23 -2.81 3.25 -5.80
N VAL A 24 -1.92 4.19 -6.09
CA VAL A 24 -1.66 5.39 -5.30
C VAL A 24 -2.08 6.58 -6.12
N ARG A 25 -3.07 7.32 -5.62
CA ARG A 25 -3.61 8.50 -6.25
C ARG A 25 -3.29 9.73 -5.43
N SER A 26 -2.82 10.76 -6.11
CA SER A 26 -2.70 12.13 -5.60
C SER A 26 -3.58 13.05 -6.44
N CYS A 27 -3.70 14.31 -6.02
CA CYS A 27 -4.42 15.33 -6.79
C CYS A 27 -3.95 15.50 -8.25
N PHE A 28 -2.72 15.06 -8.57
CA PHE A 28 -2.08 15.33 -9.87
C PHE A 28 -1.59 14.09 -10.60
N CYS A 29 -1.41 12.98 -9.91
CA CYS A 29 -0.79 11.78 -10.46
C CYS A 29 -1.48 10.53 -9.90
N VAL A 30 -1.70 9.56 -10.78
CA VAL A 30 -2.05 8.18 -10.43
C VAL A 30 -0.83 7.33 -10.77
N SER A 31 -0.39 6.53 -9.81
CA SER A 31 0.60 5.48 -10.04
C SER A 31 0.01 4.17 -9.58
N ASP A 32 0.06 3.16 -10.43
CA ASP A 32 -0.39 1.81 -10.08
C ASP A 32 0.66 0.77 -10.41
N ILE A 33 0.62 -0.34 -9.67
CA ILE A 33 1.48 -1.49 -9.92
C ILE A 33 0.71 -2.77 -9.63
N LYS A 34 0.84 -3.73 -10.55
CA LYS A 34 0.32 -5.07 -10.38
C LYS A 34 1.42 -6.00 -9.94
N PHE A 35 1.15 -6.82 -8.92
CA PHE A 35 2.11 -7.81 -8.45
C PHE A 35 1.42 -8.96 -7.72
N TYR A 36 2.11 -10.10 -7.69
CA TYR A 36 1.71 -11.26 -6.91
C TYR A 36 2.12 -11.10 -5.46
N THR A 37 1.21 -11.44 -4.55
CA THR A 37 1.44 -11.47 -3.11
C THR A 37 0.61 -12.58 -2.47
N ASP A 38 0.66 -12.67 -1.16
CA ASP A 38 -0.12 -13.61 -0.37
C ASP A 38 -0.70 -12.95 0.89
N ASN A 39 -1.54 -13.70 1.61
CA ASN A 39 -2.16 -13.21 2.84
C ASN A 39 -1.14 -12.95 3.97
N THR A 40 0.02 -13.61 3.94
CA THR A 40 1.07 -13.45 4.95
C THR A 40 1.74 -12.08 4.78
N GLU A 41 2.16 -11.74 3.56
CA GLU A 41 2.77 -10.43 3.25
C GLU A 41 1.82 -9.26 3.55
N LEU A 42 0.53 -9.40 3.22
CA LEU A 42 -0.46 -8.37 3.52
C LEU A 42 -0.78 -8.29 5.02
N ASP A 43 -0.75 -9.40 5.76
CA ASP A 43 -0.92 -9.36 7.22
C ASP A 43 0.31 -8.78 7.93
N GLU A 44 1.52 -8.92 7.37
CA GLU A 44 2.70 -8.19 7.83
C GLU A 44 2.51 -6.67 7.69
N LEU A 45 2.06 -6.20 6.53
CA LEU A 45 1.68 -4.79 6.35
C LEU A 45 0.66 -4.38 7.41
N ARG A 46 -0.45 -5.12 7.54
CA ARG A 46 -1.52 -4.83 8.51
C ARG A 46 -1.00 -4.71 9.94
N ARG A 47 -0.15 -5.65 10.37
CA ARG A 47 0.44 -5.65 11.72
C ARG A 47 1.36 -4.46 11.94
N GLY A 48 2.15 -4.06 10.96
CA GLY A 48 2.97 -2.86 11.07
C GLY A 48 2.15 -1.57 11.11
N LEU A 49 1.08 -1.48 10.32
CA LEU A 49 0.16 -0.34 10.38
C LEU A 49 -0.54 -0.22 11.74
N LEU A 50 -0.86 -1.35 12.38
CA LEU A 50 -1.40 -1.34 13.74
C LEU A 50 -0.44 -0.70 14.75
N LEU A 51 0.88 -0.85 14.59
CA LEU A 51 1.87 -0.22 15.48
C LEU A 51 1.88 1.30 15.37
N ILE A 52 1.65 1.83 14.16
CA ILE A 52 1.50 3.26 13.91
C ILE A 52 0.18 3.77 14.47
N SER A 53 -0.92 3.06 14.17
CA SER A 53 -2.26 3.40 14.66
C SER A 53 -2.33 3.41 16.20
N SER A 54 -1.69 2.45 16.87
CA SER A 54 -1.60 2.39 18.33
C SER A 54 -0.59 3.36 18.94
N LEU A 55 0.07 4.19 18.12
CA LEU A 55 1.14 5.12 18.53
C LEU A 55 2.30 4.43 19.27
N SER A 56 2.48 3.13 19.04
CA SER A 56 3.55 2.35 19.65
C SER A 56 4.87 2.52 18.90
N GLU A 57 4.78 2.80 17.60
CA GLU A 57 5.90 3.16 16.74
C GLU A 57 5.60 4.46 16.01
N ASN A 58 6.65 5.25 15.75
CA ASN A 58 6.52 6.50 14.99
C ASN A 58 6.71 6.30 13.48
N GLU A 59 7.29 5.16 13.09
CA GLU A 59 7.61 4.84 11.71
C GLU A 59 7.57 3.33 11.45
N TYR A 60 7.04 2.93 10.31
CA TYR A 60 7.01 1.55 9.85
C TYR A 60 7.29 1.49 8.34
N VAL A 61 8.15 0.56 7.94
CA VAL A 61 8.50 0.33 6.53
C VAL A 61 8.07 -1.06 6.13
N TRP A 62 7.27 -1.15 5.08
CA TRP A 62 6.89 -2.40 4.43
C TRP A 62 7.45 -2.44 3.01
N ARG A 63 7.84 -3.65 2.59
CA ARG A 63 8.42 -3.88 1.27
C ARG A 63 7.87 -5.18 0.70
N SER A 64 7.49 -5.16 -0.58
CA SER A 64 7.22 -6.37 -1.35
C SER A 64 8.13 -6.39 -2.60
N GLY A 65 8.58 -7.58 -2.97
CA GLY A 65 9.60 -7.76 -4.00
C GLY A 65 11.01 -7.29 -3.57
N LYS A 66 11.88 -7.00 -4.54
CA LYS A 66 13.29 -6.64 -4.30
C LYS A 66 13.74 -5.51 -5.22
N ASP A 67 14.46 -4.53 -4.68
CA ASP A 67 15.08 -3.46 -5.49
C ASP A 67 16.37 -3.97 -6.15
N LYS A 68 16.24 -4.93 -7.06
CA LYS A 68 17.33 -5.50 -7.87
C LYS A 68 16.85 -5.76 -9.29
N LYS A 69 17.79 -5.87 -10.22
CA LYS A 69 17.49 -6.03 -11.67
C LYS A 69 16.68 -7.29 -12.01
N ASN A 70 16.87 -8.39 -11.26
CA ASN A 70 16.21 -9.68 -11.51
C ASN A 70 15.03 -9.91 -10.55
N SER A 71 14.20 -8.88 -10.33
CA SER A 71 12.96 -8.96 -9.54
C SER A 71 11.78 -8.69 -10.45
N THR A 72 10.59 -9.20 -10.12
CA THR A 72 9.35 -8.95 -10.87
C THR A 72 8.72 -7.60 -10.52
N HIS A 73 8.96 -7.10 -9.31
CA HIS A 73 8.51 -5.80 -8.85
C HIS A 73 9.36 -5.35 -7.66
N TYR A 74 9.19 -4.08 -7.30
CA TYR A 74 9.58 -3.54 -6.01
C TYR A 74 8.53 -2.53 -5.56
N VAL A 75 7.93 -2.81 -4.40
CA VAL A 75 7.04 -1.91 -3.69
C VAL A 75 7.68 -1.58 -2.36
N HIS A 76 7.80 -0.29 -2.07
CA HIS A 76 8.21 0.22 -0.77
C HIS A 76 7.11 1.14 -0.27
N THR A 77 6.69 0.93 0.97
CA THR A 77 5.83 1.87 1.68
C THR A 77 6.46 2.23 3.02
N ARG A 78 6.53 3.54 3.31
CA ARG A 78 7.00 4.05 4.59
C ARG A 78 5.89 4.89 5.20
N TRP A 79 5.49 4.53 6.40
CA TRP A 79 4.39 5.11 7.17
C TRP A 79 4.98 5.78 8.38
N TYR A 80 4.63 7.02 8.66
CA TYR A 80 5.20 7.74 9.80
C TYR A 80 4.23 8.76 10.36
N LEU A 81 4.32 9.02 11.67
CA LEU A 81 3.58 10.11 12.31
C LEU A 81 4.11 11.44 11.77
N TYR A 82 3.27 12.15 11.00
CA TYR A 82 3.65 13.39 10.34
C TYR A 82 3.68 14.56 11.32
N ASP A 83 2.70 14.61 12.23
CA ASP A 83 2.63 15.62 13.26
C ASP A 83 1.93 15.14 14.54
N LYS A 84 1.82 16.05 15.51
CA LYS A 84 1.16 15.80 16.81
C LYS A 84 -0.37 15.87 16.74
N GLN A 85 -0.95 16.19 15.58
CA GLN A 85 -2.40 16.32 15.39
C GLN A 85 -3.04 15.01 14.89
N GLY A 86 -2.24 13.95 14.71
CA GLY A 86 -2.73 12.65 14.28
C GLY A 86 -2.72 12.49 12.76
N HIS A 87 -1.92 13.28 12.04
CA HIS A 87 -1.66 13.02 10.63
C HIS A 87 -0.56 11.97 10.46
N VAL A 88 -0.75 11.10 9.47
CA VAL A 88 0.19 10.05 9.07
C VAL A 88 0.68 10.33 7.66
N GLY A 89 1.99 10.46 7.51
CA GLY A 89 2.64 10.56 6.21
C GLY A 89 2.90 9.17 5.64
N ILE A 90 2.71 9.03 4.34
CA ILE A 90 2.93 7.78 3.63
C ILE A 90 3.75 8.05 2.37
N GLU A 91 4.88 7.39 2.24
CA GLU A 91 5.79 7.45 1.10
C GLU A 91 5.73 6.12 0.34
N PHE A 92 5.57 6.19 -0.98
CA PHE A 92 5.46 5.05 -1.89
C PHE A 92 6.56 5.10 -2.93
N ILE A 93 7.31 4.01 -3.09
CA ILE A 93 8.15 3.77 -4.28
C ILE A 93 7.64 2.53 -4.96
N LEU A 94 7.16 2.69 -6.20
CA LEU A 94 6.66 1.61 -7.04
C LEU A 94 7.59 1.45 -8.23
N ASP A 95 8.06 0.24 -8.49
CA ASP A 95 8.94 -0.08 -9.62
C ASP A 95 8.54 -1.44 -10.20
N ASN A 96 8.01 -1.44 -11.42
CA ASN A 96 7.53 -2.66 -12.09
C ASN A 96 8.67 -3.53 -12.63
N LYS A 97 9.92 -3.05 -12.62
CA LYS A 97 11.10 -3.79 -13.12
C LYS A 97 11.05 -4.24 -14.58
N ASP A 98 10.05 -3.78 -15.34
CA ASP A 98 9.91 -4.10 -16.75
C ASP A 98 10.98 -3.43 -17.62
N SER A 99 11.17 -3.93 -18.83
CA SER A 99 12.02 -3.29 -19.84
C SER A 99 11.28 -2.17 -20.56
N PRO A 100 11.99 -1.16 -21.10
CA PRO A 100 11.38 -0.18 -21.99
C PRO A 100 10.66 -0.86 -23.17
N PRO A 101 9.51 -0.32 -23.64
CA PRO A 101 8.91 0.96 -23.24
C PRO A 101 8.06 0.90 -21.95
N ASP A 102 7.80 -0.29 -21.41
CA ASP A 102 6.85 -0.51 -20.31
C ASP A 102 7.44 -0.24 -18.92
N LYS A 103 8.73 0.09 -18.85
CA LYS A 103 9.43 0.40 -17.59
C LYS A 103 8.81 1.59 -16.86
N MET A 104 8.44 1.38 -15.60
CA MET A 104 7.92 2.41 -14.70
C MET A 104 8.65 2.38 -13.36
N ARG A 105 9.06 3.57 -12.88
CA ARG A 105 9.40 3.80 -11.48
C ARG A 105 8.78 5.11 -11.02
N SER A 106 7.98 5.07 -9.96
CA SER A 106 7.31 6.23 -9.40
C SER A 106 7.66 6.42 -7.93
N HIS A 107 7.59 7.67 -7.48
CA HIS A 107 7.73 8.06 -6.09
C HIS A 107 6.59 9.02 -5.76
N SER A 108 5.73 8.64 -4.81
CA SER A 108 4.56 9.42 -4.40
C SER A 108 4.49 9.55 -2.88
N CYS A 109 4.01 10.70 -2.40
CA CYS A 109 3.76 10.93 -0.97
C CYS A 109 2.31 11.36 -0.77
N VAL A 110 1.66 10.83 0.26
CA VAL A 110 0.31 11.22 0.69
C VAL A 110 0.27 11.44 2.19
N ILE A 111 -0.67 12.26 2.66
CA ILE A 111 -0.91 12.51 4.09
C ILE A 111 -2.35 12.10 4.38
N THR A 112 -2.54 11.23 5.36
CA THR A 112 -3.84 10.76 5.84
C THR A 112 -4.02 11.10 7.32
N GLU A 113 -5.23 10.91 7.84
CA GLU A 113 -5.50 10.97 9.29
C GLU A 113 -5.45 9.56 9.92
N LEU A 114 -5.20 9.48 11.24
CA LEU A 114 -5.16 8.21 11.98
C LEU A 114 -6.46 7.39 11.90
N ASN A 115 -7.62 8.03 11.96
CA ASN A 115 -8.93 7.37 11.78
C ASN A 115 -9.06 6.69 10.41
N GLN A 116 -8.54 7.30 9.35
CA GLN A 116 -8.53 6.73 8.00
C GLN A 116 -7.53 5.58 7.90
N LEU A 117 -6.40 5.66 8.62
CA LEU A 117 -5.49 4.53 8.77
C LEU A 117 -6.18 3.34 9.45
N ASP A 118 -6.95 3.57 10.52
CA ASP A 118 -7.74 2.53 11.20
C ASP A 118 -8.75 1.87 10.25
N ASP A 119 -9.47 2.68 9.47
CA ASP A 119 -10.40 2.20 8.45
C ASP A 119 -9.68 1.38 7.36
N PHE A 120 -8.50 1.82 6.92
CA PHE A 120 -7.66 1.09 5.98
C PHE A 120 -7.20 -0.26 6.55
N ILE A 121 -6.75 -0.30 7.81
CA ILE A 121 -6.36 -1.53 8.52
C ILE A 121 -7.52 -2.51 8.59
N ASN A 122 -8.72 -2.02 8.92
CA ASN A 122 -9.93 -2.83 9.01
C ASN A 122 -10.31 -3.40 7.64
N GLN A 123 -10.28 -2.59 6.59
CA GLN A 123 -10.55 -3.04 5.22
C GLN A 123 -9.53 -4.06 4.74
N LEU A 124 -8.23 -3.84 5.04
CA LEU A 124 -7.16 -4.80 4.74
C LEU A 124 -7.40 -6.13 5.46
N GLN A 125 -7.89 -6.11 6.71
CA GLN A 125 -8.28 -7.33 7.41
C GLN A 125 -9.43 -8.07 6.72
N GLN A 126 -10.45 -7.36 6.24
CA GLN A 126 -11.57 -7.98 5.51
C GLN A 126 -11.09 -8.57 4.17
N PHE A 127 -10.17 -7.88 3.49
CA PHE A 127 -9.53 -8.35 2.26
C PHE A 127 -8.77 -9.66 2.48
N ILE A 128 -7.91 -9.72 3.50
CA ILE A 128 -7.13 -10.92 3.87
C ILE A 128 -8.06 -12.09 4.24
N LYS A 129 -9.21 -11.82 4.89
CA LYS A 129 -10.22 -12.83 5.23
C LYS A 129 -11.07 -13.29 4.04
N GLY A 130 -10.83 -12.79 2.83
CA GLY A 130 -11.63 -13.09 1.64
C GLY A 130 -13.04 -12.51 1.68
N LYS A 131 -13.31 -11.54 2.56
CA LYS A 131 -14.63 -10.90 2.71
C LYS A 131 -14.81 -9.67 1.81
N SER A 132 -13.71 -9.19 1.21
CA SER A 132 -13.68 -8.10 0.23
C SER A 132 -12.60 -8.39 -0.81
N SER A 133 -12.80 -7.93 -2.04
CA SER A 133 -11.78 -7.91 -3.09
C SER A 133 -11.12 -6.53 -3.25
N VAL A 134 -11.50 -5.55 -2.42
CA VAL A 134 -11.01 -4.17 -2.52
C VAL A 134 -10.76 -3.56 -1.14
N VAL A 135 -9.68 -2.77 -1.03
CA VAL A 135 -9.36 -1.85 0.07
C VAL A 135 -9.30 -0.44 -0.51
N LYS A 136 -10.02 0.54 0.04
CA LYS A 136 -10.08 1.95 -0.41
C LYS A 136 -9.76 2.97 0.70
N GLY A 137 -9.28 2.51 1.84
CA GLY A 137 -9.44 3.21 3.13
C GLY A 137 -8.67 4.53 3.34
N LEU A 138 -7.90 5.03 2.39
CA LEU A 138 -7.14 6.27 2.56
C LEU A 138 -7.66 7.34 1.61
N LEU A 139 -8.20 8.42 2.20
CA LEU A 139 -8.65 9.68 1.57
C LEU A 139 -9.73 9.51 0.46
N ASN A 140 -10.81 10.30 0.58
CA ASN A 140 -11.87 10.49 -0.44
C ASN A 140 -11.91 11.97 -0.86
#